data_AF-A0AA96J8D0-F1
#
_entry.id   AF-A0AA96J8D0-F1
#
_cell.length_a   1.000
_cell.length_b   1.000
_cell.length_c   1.000
_cell.angle_alpha   90.00
_cell.angle_beta   90.00
_cell.angle_gamma   90.00
#
_symmetry.space_group_name_H-M   'P 1'
#
loop_
_entity.id
_entity.type
_entity.pdbx_description
1 polymer ?
#
loop_
_entity_poly.entity_id
_entity_poly.type
_entity_poly.pdbx_seq_one_letter_code
_entity_poly.pdbx_strand_id
1 'polypeptide(L)'
;MRSRTSTSHALLAASVVLASLSLTACESAVADPAVQTTETQYVVEDAASEQANADPSAISPDLPDPCALLDPASIESVVGLAFKDGQFNAILSSTDLAVCEWYASGDSYSTVQVQVEPMTGTFDEAKATAEADYGATTDVTVPGADEAFTAQDGTVVELAAAGYLVTVLHYADEWTDLTDVTTGLAELAAANL
;
A
#
# COMPACT_ATOMS: atom_id res chain seq x y z
N MET A 1 -21.74 -35.76 -49.18
CA MET A 1 -21.26 -36.06 -50.56
C MET A 1 -20.37 -34.93 -51.04
N ARG A 2 -19.17 -35.30 -51.51
CA ARG A 2 -18.24 -34.56 -52.38
C ARG A 2 -17.40 -33.40 -51.82
N SER A 3 -16.21 -33.83 -51.40
CA SER A 3 -14.90 -33.19 -51.39
C SER A 3 -14.57 -32.26 -52.57
N ARG A 4 -13.74 -31.25 -52.31
CA ARG A 4 -12.66 -30.81 -53.22
C ARG A 4 -11.40 -30.45 -52.43
N THR A 5 -10.34 -31.18 -52.76
CA THR A 5 -8.92 -31.06 -52.41
C THR A 5 -8.19 -30.09 -53.35
N SER A 6 -7.13 -29.42 -52.89
CA SER A 6 -5.86 -29.17 -53.62
C SER A 6 -4.87 -28.45 -52.68
N THR A 7 -3.91 -29.12 -52.04
CA THR A 7 -2.51 -29.40 -52.45
C THR A 7 -1.64 -28.19 -52.82
N SER A 8 -0.58 -27.95 -52.03
CA SER A 8 0.86 -28.10 -52.39
C SER A 8 1.74 -27.22 -51.48
N HIS A 9 2.61 -27.83 -50.67
CA HIS A 9 4.10 -27.81 -50.77
C HIS A 9 4.74 -26.46 -50.39
N ALA A 10 5.85 -26.31 -49.68
CA ALA A 10 6.85 -27.11 -48.97
C ALA A 10 7.93 -26.06 -48.51
N LEU A 11 8.99 -26.51 -47.83
CA LEU A 11 10.22 -25.78 -47.45
C LEU A 11 10.13 -25.09 -46.07
N LEU A 12 10.58 -25.65 -44.94
CA LEU A 12 11.92 -26.16 -44.57
C LEU A 12 13.04 -25.13 -44.79
N ALA A 13 13.41 -24.42 -43.73
CA ALA A 13 14.76 -23.90 -43.51
C ALA A 13 15.02 -23.82 -42.00
N ALA A 14 15.75 -24.83 -41.50
CA ALA A 14 16.33 -24.86 -40.18
C ALA A 14 17.64 -24.06 -40.20
N SER A 15 17.86 -23.22 -39.18
CA SER A 15 19.17 -22.62 -38.89
C SER A 15 19.42 -22.74 -37.39
N VAL A 16 20.04 -23.84 -36.98
CA VAL A 16 20.64 -24.03 -35.66
C VAL A 16 22.05 -23.46 -35.73
N VAL A 17 22.32 -22.37 -35.01
CA VAL A 17 23.68 -21.84 -34.83
C VAL A 17 24.27 -22.48 -33.57
N LEU A 18 25.12 -23.50 -33.75
CA LEU A 18 26.02 -23.99 -32.70
C LEU A 18 27.23 -23.05 -32.63
N ALA A 19 27.31 -22.25 -31.57
CA ALA A 19 28.53 -21.55 -31.20
C ALA A 19 29.43 -22.50 -30.39
N SER A 20 30.54 -22.89 -31.01
CA SER A 20 31.63 -23.66 -30.41
C SER A 20 32.40 -22.82 -29.38
N LEU A 21 32.23 -23.12 -28.09
CA LEU A 21 33.08 -22.59 -27.03
C LEU A 21 34.37 -23.42 -26.96
N SER A 22 35.45 -22.82 -27.48
CA SER A 22 36.82 -23.29 -27.38
C SER A 22 37.30 -23.30 -25.92
N LEU A 23 37.71 -24.46 -25.42
CA LEU A 23 38.46 -24.59 -24.18
C LEU A 23 39.87 -24.02 -24.36
N THR A 24 40.15 -22.89 -23.71
CA THR A 24 41.52 -22.45 -23.42
C THR A 24 41.77 -22.57 -21.92
N ALA A 25 42.92 -23.18 -21.61
CA ALA A 25 43.39 -23.57 -20.31
C ALA A 25 43.38 -22.43 -19.28
N CYS A 26 42.89 -22.76 -18.08
CA CYS A 26 43.02 -21.97 -16.88
C CYS A 26 44.49 -22.03 -16.42
N GLU A 27 45.27 -21.03 -16.76
CA GLU A 27 46.51 -20.72 -16.05
C GLU A 27 46.12 -20.14 -14.68
N SER A 28 46.67 -20.70 -13.60
CA SER A 28 46.35 -20.30 -12.24
C SER A 28 46.66 -18.83 -12.00
N ALA A 29 45.64 -17.97 -12.10
CA ALA A 29 45.70 -16.62 -11.59
C ALA A 29 45.75 -16.69 -10.07
N VAL A 30 46.86 -16.20 -9.51
CA VAL A 30 47.01 -15.92 -8.09
C VAL A 30 45.82 -15.08 -7.66
N ALA A 31 45.06 -15.56 -6.69
CA ALA A 31 43.92 -14.83 -6.14
C ALA A 31 44.41 -13.47 -5.60
N ASP A 32 44.00 -12.39 -6.26
CA ASP A 32 43.96 -11.07 -5.62
C ASP A 32 43.16 -11.21 -4.31
N PRO A 33 43.57 -10.54 -3.22
CA PRO A 33 42.84 -10.63 -1.96
C PRO A 33 41.40 -10.22 -2.22
N ALA A 34 40.47 -11.04 -1.72
CA ALA A 34 39.05 -10.76 -1.78
C ALA A 34 38.81 -9.29 -1.39
N VAL A 35 38.22 -8.52 -2.32
CA VAL A 35 37.59 -7.25 -1.97
C VAL A 35 36.64 -7.59 -0.84
N GLN A 36 36.92 -7.02 0.34
CA GLN A 36 36.04 -7.18 1.48
C GLN A 36 34.65 -6.79 1.01
N THR A 37 33.72 -7.74 1.10
CA THR A 37 32.29 -7.46 1.03
C THR A 37 32.01 -6.50 2.18
N THR A 38 32.08 -5.20 1.92
CA THR A 38 31.39 -4.21 2.71
C THR A 38 29.95 -4.69 2.73
N GLU A 39 29.51 -5.20 3.87
CA GLU A 39 28.10 -5.50 4.10
C GLU A 39 27.32 -4.31 3.57
N THR A 40 26.41 -4.57 2.64
CA THR A 40 25.39 -3.60 2.30
C THR A 40 24.52 -3.52 3.55
N GLN A 41 24.94 -2.70 4.52
CA GLN A 41 24.07 -2.23 5.58
C GLN A 41 22.94 -1.51 4.86
N TYR A 42 21.79 -2.17 4.75
CA TYR A 42 20.55 -1.47 4.50
C TYR A 42 20.42 -0.48 5.65
N VAL A 43 20.44 0.82 5.32
CA VAL A 43 20.28 1.90 6.29
C VAL A 43 18.82 1.90 6.74
N VAL A 44 18.46 0.95 7.59
CA VAL A 44 17.16 0.93 8.28
C VAL A 44 17.11 2.03 9.35
N GLU A 45 18.27 2.52 9.77
CA GLU A 45 18.38 3.61 10.75
C GLU A 45 17.90 4.97 10.21
N ASP A 46 17.91 5.23 8.89
CA ASP A 46 17.53 6.54 8.32
C ASP A 46 16.01 6.77 8.42
N ALA A 47 15.18 5.85 7.94
CA ALA A 47 13.73 6.04 7.92
C ALA A 47 13.13 6.14 9.33
N ALA A 48 13.62 5.31 10.27
CA ALA A 48 13.16 5.36 11.66
C ALA A 48 13.60 6.65 12.38
N SER A 49 14.77 7.20 12.05
CA SER A 49 15.26 8.45 12.65
C SER A 49 14.66 9.70 11.97
N GLU A 50 14.32 9.65 10.69
CA GLU A 50 13.53 10.68 10.01
C GLU A 50 12.12 10.80 10.61
N GLN A 51 11.47 9.67 10.89
CA GLN A 51 10.17 9.66 11.55
C GLN A 51 10.25 10.13 13.02
N ALA A 52 11.35 9.85 13.74
CA ALA A 52 11.54 10.34 15.11
C ALA A 52 11.79 11.87 15.19
N ASN A 53 12.21 12.51 14.10
CA ASN A 53 12.43 13.95 14.00
C ASN A 53 11.33 14.67 13.20
N ALA A 54 10.26 13.96 12.86
CA ALA A 54 9.03 14.49 12.30
C ALA A 54 8.55 15.73 13.05
N ASP A 55 8.42 16.87 12.35
CA ASP A 55 7.81 18.08 12.91
C ASP A 55 6.34 18.18 12.47
N PRO A 56 5.38 17.91 13.38
CA PRO A 56 3.95 18.01 13.07
C PRO A 56 3.52 19.44 12.69
N SER A 57 4.35 20.46 12.96
CA SER A 57 4.03 21.85 12.62
C SER A 57 4.09 22.16 11.12
N ALA A 58 4.54 21.21 10.28
CA ALA A 58 4.49 21.31 8.83
C ALA A 58 3.09 21.04 8.23
N ILE A 59 2.19 20.45 9.01
CA ILE A 59 0.79 20.19 8.65
C ILE A 59 -0.04 21.47 8.78
N SER A 60 -1.01 21.67 7.89
CA SER A 60 -2.00 22.74 8.06
C SER A 60 -2.74 22.58 9.39
N PRO A 61 -2.83 23.63 10.24
CA PRO A 61 -3.54 23.57 11.51
C PRO A 61 -5.06 23.38 11.36
N ASP A 62 -5.57 23.48 10.13
CA ASP A 62 -6.98 23.27 9.80
C ASP A 62 -7.33 21.80 9.52
N LEU A 63 -6.32 20.91 9.46
CA LEU A 63 -6.56 19.47 9.36
C LEU A 63 -6.85 18.86 10.75
N PRO A 64 -7.85 17.98 10.86
CA PRO A 64 -8.03 17.12 12.01
C PRO A 64 -6.76 16.33 12.33
N ASP A 65 -6.48 16.10 13.61
CA ASP A 65 -5.38 15.22 14.02
C ASP A 65 -5.75 13.77 13.66
N PRO A 66 -5.07 13.14 12.69
CA PRO A 66 -5.41 11.79 12.26
C PRO A 66 -5.21 10.76 13.39
N CYS A 67 -4.30 11.00 14.34
CA CYS A 67 -4.06 10.10 15.47
C CYS A 67 -5.15 10.19 16.55
N ALA A 68 -5.96 11.26 16.54
CA ALA A 68 -7.09 11.40 17.45
C ALA A 68 -8.36 10.73 16.92
N LEU A 69 -8.39 10.34 15.64
CA LEU A 69 -9.57 9.74 15.02
C LEU A 69 -9.81 8.28 15.43
N LEU A 70 -8.75 7.58 15.82
CA LEU A 70 -8.80 6.21 16.33
C LEU A 70 -7.92 6.06 17.57
N ASP A 71 -8.39 5.29 18.54
CA ASP A 71 -7.57 4.84 19.67
C ASP A 71 -7.34 3.33 19.62
N PRO A 72 -6.26 2.81 20.24
CA PRO A 72 -5.92 1.39 20.16
C PRO A 72 -7.03 0.44 20.67
N ALA A 73 -7.81 0.85 21.67
CA ALA A 73 -8.89 0.01 22.21
C ALA A 73 -10.07 -0.08 21.23
N SER A 74 -10.38 1.03 20.55
CA SER A 74 -11.36 1.05 19.47
C SER A 74 -10.92 0.19 18.29
N ILE A 75 -9.64 0.27 17.88
CA ILE A 75 -9.09 -0.58 16.82
C ILE A 75 -9.17 -2.07 17.22
N GLU A 76 -8.76 -2.42 18.45
CA GLU A 76 -8.83 -3.80 18.96
C GLU A 76 -10.26 -4.34 18.96
N SER A 77 -11.25 -3.50 19.25
CA SER A 77 -12.66 -3.92 19.24
C SER A 77 -13.18 -4.32 17.86
N VAL A 78 -12.59 -3.79 16.78
CA VAL A 78 -12.98 -4.06 15.39
C VAL A 78 -12.10 -5.16 14.79
N VAL A 79 -10.78 -5.05 14.95
CA VAL A 79 -9.80 -5.96 14.33
C VAL A 79 -9.62 -7.25 15.14
N GLY A 80 -9.89 -7.22 16.44
CA GLY A 80 -9.65 -8.35 17.34
C GLY A 80 -8.17 -8.56 17.70
N LEU A 81 -7.31 -7.58 17.43
CA LEU A 81 -5.88 -7.58 17.75
C LEU A 81 -5.54 -6.32 18.55
N ALA A 82 -4.64 -6.45 19.53
CA ALA A 82 -4.15 -5.30 20.27
C ALA A 82 -3.19 -4.47 19.40
N PHE A 83 -3.31 -3.14 19.43
CA PHE A 83 -2.43 -2.20 18.72
C PHE A 83 -1.64 -1.34 19.71
N LYS A 84 -0.49 -0.83 19.26
CA LYS A 84 0.25 0.22 19.98
C LYS A 84 -0.43 1.57 19.75
N ASP A 85 -0.03 2.58 20.53
CA ASP A 85 -0.44 3.96 20.29
C ASP A 85 -0.10 4.41 18.86
N GLY A 86 -1.02 5.18 18.27
CA GLY A 86 -0.87 5.73 16.93
C GLY A 86 0.34 6.65 16.85
N GLN A 87 1.04 6.57 15.73
CA GLN A 87 2.21 7.40 15.45
C GLN A 87 1.95 8.23 14.21
N PHE A 88 2.10 9.55 14.37
CA PHE A 88 2.10 10.46 13.24
C PHE A 88 3.24 10.12 12.28
N ASN A 89 2.94 10.00 10.99
CA ASN A 89 3.90 9.66 9.96
C ASN A 89 4.23 10.89 9.11
N ALA A 90 5.28 11.64 9.49
CA ALA A 90 5.69 12.83 8.74
C ALA A 90 6.30 12.54 7.36
N ILE A 91 6.72 11.30 7.09
CA ILE A 91 7.28 10.92 5.79
C ILE A 91 6.16 10.84 4.76
N LEU A 92 5.01 10.30 5.15
CA LEU A 92 3.82 10.20 4.30
C LEU A 92 2.93 11.45 4.37
N SER A 93 3.11 12.28 5.39
CA SER A 93 2.35 13.52 5.53
C SER A 93 2.95 14.66 4.70
N SER A 94 2.09 15.61 4.34
CA SER A 94 2.46 16.88 3.70
C SER A 94 1.64 18.03 4.30
N THR A 95 1.76 19.25 3.78
CA THR A 95 0.98 20.39 4.31
C THR A 95 -0.53 20.15 4.29
N ASP A 96 -1.03 19.50 3.23
CA ASP A 96 -2.46 19.25 3.03
C ASP A 96 -2.84 17.77 3.21
N LEU A 97 -1.96 16.95 3.81
CA LEU A 97 -2.21 15.53 4.07
C LEU A 97 -1.61 15.14 5.42
N ALA A 98 -2.45 14.71 6.35
CA ALA A 98 -2.00 14.21 7.66
C ALA A 98 -2.20 12.70 7.76
N VAL A 99 -1.15 11.96 8.16
CA VAL A 99 -1.16 10.50 8.23
C VAL A 99 -0.82 10.03 9.65
N CYS A 100 -1.63 9.13 10.19
CA CYS A 100 -1.32 8.39 11.42
C CYS A 100 -1.34 6.88 11.17
N GLU A 101 -0.46 6.15 11.84
CA GLU A 101 -0.33 4.70 11.72
C GLU A 101 -0.34 4.02 13.08
N TRP A 102 -1.01 2.87 13.13
CA TRP A 102 -1.00 1.94 14.26
C TRP A 102 -0.44 0.61 13.79
N TYR A 103 0.40 0.03 14.63
CA TYR A 103 1.01 -1.28 14.39
C TYR A 103 0.52 -2.25 15.45
N ALA A 104 0.19 -3.47 15.04
CA ALA A 104 -0.21 -4.53 15.96
C ALA A 104 0.88 -4.76 17.03
N SER A 105 0.43 -5.08 18.23
CA SER A 105 1.29 -5.53 19.32
C SER A 105 1.61 -7.02 19.14
N GLY A 106 2.86 -7.41 19.38
CA GLY A 106 3.32 -8.79 19.21
C GLY A 106 3.94 -9.06 17.84
N ASP A 107 3.68 -10.26 17.30
CA ASP A 107 4.36 -10.78 16.10
C ASP A 107 3.52 -10.69 14.80
N SER A 108 2.31 -10.13 14.83
CA SER A 108 1.49 -9.93 13.62
C SER A 108 1.97 -8.72 12.81
N TYR A 109 1.91 -8.81 11.48
CA TYR A 109 2.22 -7.67 10.59
C TYR A 109 1.02 -6.77 10.32
N SER A 110 -0.04 -6.88 11.12
CA SER A 110 -1.24 -6.05 10.91
C SER A 110 -0.99 -4.58 11.22
N THR A 111 -1.46 -3.70 10.32
CA THR A 111 -1.37 -2.25 10.45
C THR A 111 -2.73 -1.60 10.17
N VAL A 112 -2.95 -0.45 10.79
CA VAL A 112 -4.03 0.47 10.47
C VAL A 112 -3.41 1.82 10.15
N GLN A 113 -3.89 2.49 9.12
CA GLN A 113 -3.46 3.83 8.75
C GLN A 113 -4.69 4.69 8.49
N VAL A 114 -4.66 5.93 8.97
CA VAL A 114 -5.67 6.94 8.68
C VAL A 114 -4.97 8.12 8.02
N GLN A 115 -5.49 8.53 6.86
CA GLN A 115 -5.07 9.72 6.14
C GLN A 115 -6.22 10.72 6.12
N VAL A 116 -5.90 12.00 6.28
CA VAL A 116 -6.87 13.09 6.23
C VAL A 116 -6.34 14.19 5.33
N GLU A 117 -7.13 14.58 4.33
CA GLU A 117 -6.86 15.72 3.45
C GLU A 117 -8.12 16.58 3.27
N PRO A 118 -7.98 17.87 2.92
CA PRO A 118 -9.13 18.69 2.58
C PRO A 118 -9.81 18.12 1.34
N MET A 119 -11.14 18.10 1.32
CA MET A 119 -11.86 17.67 0.13
C MET A 119 -11.67 18.71 -0.99
N THR A 120 -10.78 18.43 -1.93
CA THR A 120 -10.50 19.29 -3.09
C THR A 120 -11.07 18.69 -4.36
N GLY A 121 -12.33 19.02 -4.65
CA GLY A 121 -13.05 18.48 -5.82
C GLY A 121 -14.30 17.71 -5.44
N THR A 122 -14.68 16.75 -6.27
CA THR A 122 -15.85 15.88 -6.06
C THR A 122 -15.44 14.49 -5.59
N PHE A 123 -16.34 13.81 -4.86
CA PHE A 123 -16.06 12.43 -4.40
C PHE A 123 -15.92 11.44 -5.56
N ASP A 124 -16.63 11.68 -6.66
CA ASP A 124 -16.47 10.93 -7.92
C ASP A 124 -15.05 11.04 -8.51
N GLU A 125 -14.37 12.18 -8.35
CA GLU A 125 -12.99 12.36 -8.81
C GLU A 125 -12.00 11.57 -7.94
N ALA A 126 -12.21 11.56 -6.61
CA ALA A 126 -11.44 10.72 -5.69
C ALA A 126 -11.62 9.23 -6.04
N LYS A 127 -12.87 8.79 -6.22
CA LYS A 127 -13.20 7.43 -6.64
C LYS A 127 -12.58 7.05 -7.98
N ALA A 128 -12.60 7.94 -8.97
CA ALA A 128 -11.96 7.69 -10.27
C ALA A 128 -10.43 7.55 -10.15
N THR A 129 -9.81 8.28 -9.20
CA THR A 129 -8.37 8.18 -8.91
C THR A 129 -8.06 6.83 -8.27
N ALA A 130 -8.81 6.44 -7.24
CA ALA A 130 -8.70 5.13 -6.62
C ALA A 130 -8.92 3.99 -7.64
N GLU A 131 -9.86 4.13 -8.58
CA GLU A 131 -10.07 3.14 -9.64
C GLU A 131 -8.88 2.99 -10.59
N ALA A 132 -8.17 4.08 -10.86
CA ALA A 132 -6.98 4.07 -11.68
C ALA A 132 -5.79 3.42 -10.97
N ASP A 133 -5.65 3.66 -9.66
CA ASP A 133 -4.49 3.22 -8.87
C ASP A 133 -4.66 1.80 -8.29
N TYR A 134 -5.88 1.47 -7.88
CA TYR A 134 -6.21 0.25 -7.12
C TYR A 134 -7.12 -0.72 -7.87
N GLY A 135 -7.72 -0.30 -8.97
CA GLY A 135 -8.74 -1.08 -9.69
C GLY A 135 -10.14 -0.86 -9.14
N ALA A 136 -11.08 -1.75 -9.50
CA ALA A 136 -12.50 -1.52 -9.26
C ALA A 136 -12.84 -1.19 -7.79
N THR A 137 -13.67 -0.16 -7.60
CA THR A 137 -14.18 0.23 -6.29
C THR A 137 -15.59 -0.32 -6.06
N THR A 138 -16.02 -0.38 -4.81
CA THR A 138 -17.41 -0.74 -4.44
C THR A 138 -17.94 0.29 -3.46
N ASP A 139 -19.13 0.84 -3.74
CA ASP A 139 -19.78 1.78 -2.83
C ASP A 139 -20.20 1.08 -1.54
N VAL A 140 -19.90 1.71 -0.40
CA VAL A 140 -20.25 1.23 0.94
C VAL A 140 -20.95 2.34 1.73
N THR A 141 -21.65 1.97 2.79
CA THR A 141 -22.27 2.94 3.70
C THR A 141 -21.47 2.99 4.98
N VAL A 142 -20.91 4.16 5.29
CA VAL A 142 -20.20 4.45 6.54
C VAL A 142 -21.03 5.47 7.33
N PRO A 143 -21.54 5.13 8.53
CA PRO A 143 -22.22 6.11 9.37
C PRO A 143 -21.31 7.31 9.68
N GLY A 144 -21.85 8.52 9.48
CA GLY A 144 -21.08 9.76 9.65
C GLY A 144 -20.40 10.27 8.38
N ALA A 145 -20.37 9.49 7.31
CA ALA A 145 -19.92 9.93 5.99
C ALA A 145 -21.08 10.36 5.09
N ASP A 146 -20.81 11.31 4.20
CA ASP A 146 -21.71 11.69 3.11
C ASP A 146 -21.69 10.63 2.00
N GLU A 147 -20.48 10.18 1.63
CA GLU A 147 -20.21 9.16 0.62
C GLU A 147 -18.99 8.33 1.02
N ALA A 148 -18.96 7.06 0.64
CA ALA A 148 -17.84 6.17 0.91
C ALA A 148 -17.73 5.05 -0.14
N PHE A 149 -16.50 4.62 -0.43
CA PHE A 149 -16.24 3.43 -1.23
C PHE A 149 -15.11 2.60 -0.62
N THR A 150 -15.05 1.33 -0.98
CA THR A 150 -13.93 0.45 -0.69
C THR A 150 -13.15 0.09 -1.95
N ALA A 151 -11.85 -0.13 -1.80
CA ALA A 151 -10.92 -0.55 -2.85
C ALA A 151 -9.97 -1.64 -2.32
N GLN A 152 -9.18 -2.23 -3.22
CA GLN A 152 -8.15 -3.24 -2.90
C GLN A 152 -8.66 -4.38 -1.99
N ASP A 153 -9.70 -5.10 -2.43
CA ASP A 153 -10.28 -6.22 -1.67
C ASP A 153 -10.62 -5.85 -0.21
N GLY A 154 -11.14 -4.64 0.02
CA GLY A 154 -11.58 -4.22 1.35
C GLY A 154 -10.49 -3.62 2.24
N THR A 155 -9.22 -3.64 1.81
CA THR A 155 -8.10 -3.10 2.61
C THR A 155 -8.10 -1.58 2.68
N VAL A 156 -8.84 -0.90 1.79
CA VAL A 156 -8.97 0.56 1.77
C VAL A 156 -10.44 0.95 1.81
N VAL A 157 -10.78 1.92 2.65
CA VAL A 157 -12.05 2.66 2.61
C VAL A 157 -11.73 4.14 2.52
N GLU A 158 -12.25 4.80 1.49
CA GLU A 158 -12.22 6.26 1.35
C GLU A 158 -13.62 6.80 1.59
N LEU A 159 -13.72 7.89 2.34
CA LEU A 159 -14.98 8.55 2.64
C LEU A 159 -14.86 10.08 2.62
N ALA A 160 -15.95 10.72 2.20
CA ALA A 160 -16.14 12.15 2.39
C ALA A 160 -16.91 12.38 3.70
N ALA A 161 -16.31 13.13 4.64
CA ALA A 161 -16.97 13.50 5.88
C ALA A 161 -16.47 14.86 6.38
N ALA A 162 -17.40 15.69 6.85
CA ALA A 162 -17.12 17.00 7.44
C ALA A 162 -16.25 17.95 6.58
N GLY A 163 -16.25 17.79 5.25
CA GLY A 163 -15.43 18.59 4.33
C GLY A 163 -14.01 18.07 4.10
N TYR A 164 -13.71 16.87 4.58
CA TYR A 164 -12.43 16.17 4.38
C TYR A 164 -12.63 14.90 3.56
N LEU A 165 -11.59 14.49 2.84
CA LEU A 165 -11.44 13.13 2.36
C LEU A 165 -10.63 12.36 3.41
N VAL A 166 -11.19 11.26 3.91
CA VAL A 166 -10.53 10.39 4.88
C VAL A 166 -10.32 9.02 4.27
N THR A 167 -9.07 8.58 4.25
CA THR A 167 -8.67 7.26 3.77
C THR A 167 -8.28 6.41 4.97
N VAL A 168 -8.99 5.30 5.18
CA VAL A 168 -8.67 4.30 6.20
C VAL A 168 -8.13 3.06 5.49
N LEU A 169 -6.90 2.68 5.83
CA LEU A 169 -6.25 1.49 5.30
C LEU A 169 -6.02 0.49 6.43
N HIS A 170 -6.31 -0.78 6.15
CA HIS A 170 -5.99 -1.88 7.03
C HIS A 170 -5.28 -2.98 6.25
N TYR A 171 -4.06 -3.29 6.67
CA TYR A 171 -3.33 -4.45 6.18
C TYR A 171 -3.28 -5.54 7.26
N ALA A 172 -3.42 -6.79 6.81
CA ALA A 172 -3.35 -7.98 7.64
C ALA A 172 -2.46 -9.04 6.97
N ASP A 173 -2.01 -10.02 7.76
CA ASP A 173 -1.17 -11.12 7.28
C ASP A 173 -1.87 -12.01 6.25
N GLU A 174 -3.19 -12.09 6.31
CA GLU A 174 -4.01 -12.93 5.45
C GLU A 174 -4.61 -12.13 4.30
N TRP A 175 -4.51 -12.66 3.08
CA TRP A 175 -5.18 -12.08 1.92
C TRP A 175 -6.65 -12.48 1.92
N THR A 176 -7.47 -11.70 2.61
CA THR A 176 -8.92 -11.89 2.72
C THR A 176 -9.64 -10.58 2.40
N ASP A 177 -10.93 -10.65 2.10
CA ASP A 177 -11.75 -9.45 2.00
C ASP A 177 -11.87 -8.78 3.37
N LEU A 178 -11.35 -7.56 3.51
CA LEU A 178 -11.36 -6.78 4.74
C LEU A 178 -12.45 -5.72 4.79
N THR A 179 -13.41 -5.71 3.85
CA THR A 179 -14.40 -4.63 3.73
C THR A 179 -15.13 -4.39 5.05
N ASP A 180 -15.60 -5.42 5.73
CA ASP A 180 -16.33 -5.26 7.01
C ASP A 180 -15.46 -4.63 8.11
N VAL A 181 -14.19 -5.04 8.20
CA VAL A 181 -13.24 -4.55 9.21
C VAL A 181 -12.86 -3.11 8.93
N THR A 182 -12.44 -2.80 7.70
CA THR A 182 -11.99 -1.46 7.32
C THR A 182 -13.15 -0.46 7.33
N THR A 183 -14.37 -0.88 6.95
CA THR A 183 -15.59 -0.04 7.08
C THR A 183 -15.91 0.25 8.54
N GLY A 184 -15.74 -0.72 9.44
CA GLY A 184 -15.90 -0.49 10.89
C GLY A 184 -14.88 0.51 11.46
N LEU A 185 -13.63 0.44 11.00
CA LEU A 185 -12.60 1.43 11.36
C LEU A 185 -12.93 2.82 10.80
N ALA A 186 -13.42 2.88 9.55
CA ALA A 186 -13.86 4.10 8.90
C ALA A 186 -15.05 4.78 9.62
N GLU A 187 -16.00 4.00 10.12
CA GLU A 187 -17.10 4.51 10.95
C GLU A 187 -16.59 5.18 12.23
N LEU A 188 -15.62 4.55 12.90
CA LEU A 188 -15.01 5.12 14.10
C LEU A 188 -14.24 6.40 13.80
N ALA A 189 -13.49 6.43 12.70
CA ALA A 189 -12.77 7.63 12.28
C ALA A 189 -13.76 8.78 11.97
N ALA A 190 -14.82 8.49 11.22
CA ALA A 190 -15.85 9.47 10.88
C ALA A 190 -16.58 10.03 12.11
N ALA A 191 -16.81 9.20 13.13
CA ALA A 191 -17.45 9.62 14.37
C ALA A 191 -16.59 10.59 15.23
N ASN A 192 -15.28 10.65 14.98
CA ASN A 192 -14.32 11.47 15.72
C ASN A 192 -13.78 12.68 14.92
N LEU A 193 -14.31 12.93 13.71
CA LEU A 193 -14.02 14.12 12.90
C LEU A 193 -14.65 15.40 13.45
#